data_AF-A0A271JF34-F1
#
_entry.id   AF-A0A271JF34-F1
#
_cell.length_a   1.000
_cell.length_b   1.000
_cell.length_c   1.000
_cell.angle_alpha   90.00
_cell.angle_beta   90.00
_cell.angle_gamma   90.00
#
_symmetry.space_group_name_H-M   'P 1'
#
loop_
_entity.id
_entity.type
_entity.pdbx_description
1 polymer ?
#
loop_
_entity_poly.entity_id
_entity_poly.type
_entity_poly.pdbx_seq_one_letter_code
_entity_poly.pdbx_strand_id
1 'polypeptide(L)'
;MRPLVLLLFLVFGAGCAGSAAPLVPLPVPEIEREAPPPAPVPVAVEVEVVQPPVVPPPVPEGRIARRAVYEDAGLIEWTLENGLTVVYVQYPVEGYHARLDAPTGWAGLPESDRPAYAHIGEGRWGALTARLGPGSREAVGESDSLSDLVESIRSLLTSPPDAVDSFDMVADAAPRWGLVLPETRADGGAGRLAEAFGQPAAFTVVLVGALGPEWIEPMIASRLSVRPGGGPTFERADPATQGDQPLPAGWRGVVSEWEVSAGWEDRPAALLLREILAARAGRDARADLWFGAARETLRLRLASATSSDERALLAPLQAAEVEVARRRAVDRAASAAGVADAVSELYGLRGRFRPARRPEDPAVLAAAIARTPAGRLDALLQRLLASPDTARFSTPTDSP
;
A
#
# COMPACT_ATOMS: atom_id res chain seq x y z
N MET A 1 -63.72 -10.38 21.06
CA MET A 1 -62.65 -9.83 21.90
C MET A 1 -62.09 -8.59 21.20
N ARG A 2 -62.01 -7.49 21.94
CA ARG A 2 -61.68 -6.12 21.50
C ARG A 2 -60.15 -5.92 21.33
N PRO A 3 -59.65 -4.78 20.82
CA PRO A 3 -58.66 -4.65 19.73
C PRO A 3 -57.37 -3.90 20.17
N LEU A 4 -56.47 -3.53 19.24
CA LEU A 4 -55.72 -2.25 19.28
C LEU A 4 -55.03 -2.03 17.91
N VAL A 5 -55.53 -1.15 17.03
CA VAL A 5 -55.38 0.32 16.96
C VAL A 5 -54.06 0.76 16.31
N LEU A 6 -54.18 1.19 15.06
CA LEU A 6 -53.34 2.22 14.45
C LEU A 6 -54.16 3.51 14.49
N LEU A 7 -53.70 4.49 15.27
CA LEU A 7 -54.38 5.77 15.47
C LEU A 7 -53.80 6.82 14.51
N LEU A 8 -54.69 7.31 13.67
CA LEU A 8 -54.68 8.50 12.83
C LEU A 8 -54.39 9.78 13.65
N PHE A 9 -53.83 10.86 13.06
CA PHE A 9 -54.38 12.23 13.12
C PHE A 9 -53.60 13.11 12.11
N LEU A 10 -54.18 13.49 10.96
CA LEU A 10 -55.16 14.59 10.70
C LEU A 10 -54.52 15.98 10.56
N VAL A 11 -54.38 16.38 9.30
CA VAL A 11 -54.41 17.76 8.81
C VAL A 11 -55.89 18.10 8.55
N PHE A 12 -56.44 19.15 9.18
CA PHE A 12 -57.29 20.18 8.56
C PHE A 12 -58.01 21.09 9.58
N GLY A 13 -58.14 22.38 9.20
CA GLY A 13 -59.17 23.32 9.64
C GLY A 13 -58.66 24.47 10.52
N ALA A 14 -58.98 25.75 10.32
CA ALA A 14 -60.01 26.35 9.46
C ALA A 14 -59.87 27.90 9.47
N GLY A 15 -60.48 28.54 8.47
CA GLY A 15 -61.05 29.90 8.54
C GLY A 15 -60.05 31.06 8.36
N CYS A 16 -60.35 32.17 7.69
CA CYS A 16 -61.63 32.79 7.35
C CYS A 16 -61.50 33.69 6.12
N ALA A 17 -62.65 33.96 5.49
CA ALA A 17 -62.86 34.91 4.40
C ALA A 17 -62.49 36.36 4.76
N GLY A 18 -62.12 37.17 3.76
CA GLY A 18 -61.91 38.60 3.94
C GLY A 18 -61.55 39.35 2.66
N SER A 19 -62.59 39.77 1.94
CA SER A 19 -62.67 40.86 0.94
C SER A 19 -61.61 41.97 1.06
N ALA A 20 -61.00 42.38 -0.08
CA ALA A 20 -61.02 43.76 -0.59
C ALA A 20 -60.04 43.95 -1.76
N ALA A 21 -60.43 44.81 -2.70
CA ALA A 21 -59.84 45.03 -4.01
C ALA A 21 -58.73 46.14 -4.00
N PRO A 22 -58.40 46.76 -5.15
CA PRO A 22 -57.09 46.74 -5.81
C PRO A 22 -56.27 48.04 -5.59
N LEU A 23 -55.01 48.09 -6.06
CA LEU A 23 -54.33 49.29 -6.61
C LEU A 23 -52.85 48.98 -7.00
N VAL A 24 -52.60 48.84 -8.31
CA VAL A 24 -51.67 49.60 -9.21
C VAL A 24 -50.46 50.32 -8.55
N PRO A 25 -49.28 50.55 -9.20
CA PRO A 25 -48.76 50.22 -10.55
C PRO A 25 -47.32 49.61 -10.57
N LEU A 26 -46.80 49.28 -11.76
CA LEU A 26 -45.58 49.89 -12.34
C LEU A 26 -45.40 49.38 -13.79
N PRO A 27 -44.98 50.25 -14.75
CA PRO A 27 -44.75 49.84 -16.13
C PRO A 27 -43.41 49.11 -16.21
N VAL A 28 -43.41 47.89 -16.76
CA VAL A 28 -42.17 47.16 -17.05
C VAL A 28 -41.92 47.26 -18.57
N PRO A 29 -40.69 47.65 -18.98
CA PRO A 29 -40.37 48.09 -20.32
C PRO A 29 -40.58 47.03 -21.39
N GLU A 30 -40.88 47.52 -22.59
CA GLU A 30 -40.96 46.79 -23.85
C GLU A 30 -39.60 46.13 -24.13
N ILE A 31 -39.49 44.83 -23.88
CA ILE A 31 -38.32 44.04 -24.25
C ILE A 31 -38.49 43.66 -25.72
N GLU A 32 -37.57 44.15 -26.55
CA GLU A 32 -37.39 43.73 -27.95
C GLU A 32 -37.49 42.21 -28.06
N ARG A 33 -38.36 41.72 -28.95
CA ARG A 33 -38.38 40.31 -29.32
C ARG A 33 -37.11 39.98 -30.10
N GLU A 34 -36.07 39.58 -29.39
CA GLU A 34 -34.95 38.88 -30.00
C GLU A 34 -35.48 37.53 -30.53
N ALA A 35 -35.25 37.26 -31.82
CA ALA A 35 -35.67 36.02 -32.44
C ALA A 35 -35.04 34.82 -31.71
N PRO A 36 -35.76 33.71 -31.50
CA PRO A 36 -35.17 32.55 -30.84
C PRO A 36 -33.93 32.09 -31.63
N PRO A 37 -32.82 31.74 -30.95
CA PRO A 37 -31.64 31.21 -31.64
C PRO A 37 -32.05 29.94 -32.41
N PRO A 38 -31.43 29.67 -33.58
CA PRO A 38 -31.72 28.46 -34.33
C PRO A 38 -31.50 27.25 -33.42
N ALA A 39 -32.45 26.30 -33.47
CA ALA A 39 -32.34 25.07 -32.69
C ALA A 39 -30.96 24.43 -32.90
N PRO A 40 -30.28 23.97 -31.84
CA PRO A 40 -28.99 23.32 -32.00
C PRO A 40 -29.18 22.10 -32.90
N VAL A 41 -28.46 22.09 -34.01
CA VAL A 41 -28.34 20.89 -34.85
C VAL A 41 -27.81 19.79 -33.94
N PRO A 42 -28.47 18.62 -33.85
CA PRO A 42 -27.87 17.51 -33.13
C PRO A 42 -26.62 17.11 -33.90
N VAL A 43 -25.46 17.58 -33.45
CA VAL A 43 -24.20 16.96 -33.77
C VAL A 43 -24.33 15.57 -33.17
N ALA A 44 -24.55 14.57 -34.02
CA ALA A 44 -24.32 13.20 -33.65
C ALA A 44 -22.85 13.13 -33.23
N VAL A 45 -22.60 13.27 -31.93
CA VAL A 45 -21.38 12.76 -31.34
C VAL A 45 -21.54 11.26 -31.52
N GLU A 46 -20.93 10.73 -32.58
CA GLU A 46 -20.53 9.34 -32.59
C GLU A 46 -19.59 9.20 -31.39
N VAL A 47 -20.19 8.85 -30.25
CA VAL A 47 -19.44 8.23 -29.17
C VAL A 47 -18.98 6.93 -29.80
N GLU A 48 -17.75 6.94 -30.30
CA GLU A 48 -17.03 5.73 -30.65
C GLU A 48 -16.97 4.93 -29.35
N VAL A 49 -17.97 4.07 -29.15
CA VAL A 49 -17.95 3.03 -28.15
C VAL A 49 -16.81 2.14 -28.58
N VAL A 50 -15.61 2.41 -28.07
CA VAL A 50 -14.46 1.53 -28.18
C VAL A 50 -14.89 0.22 -27.52
N GLN A 51 -15.44 -0.68 -28.33
CA GLN A 51 -15.73 -2.02 -27.87
C GLN A 51 -14.37 -2.61 -27.48
N PRO A 52 -14.20 -3.09 -26.23
CA PRO A 52 -12.99 -3.81 -25.89
C PRO A 52 -12.84 -4.96 -26.88
N PRO A 53 -11.62 -5.26 -27.34
CA PRO A 53 -11.41 -6.33 -28.31
C PRO A 53 -12.09 -7.61 -27.80
N VAL A 54 -12.85 -8.28 -28.66
CA VAL A 54 -13.62 -9.50 -28.32
C VAL A 54 -12.68 -10.72 -28.17
N VAL A 55 -11.41 -10.57 -28.55
CA VAL A 55 -10.38 -11.61 -28.55
C VAL A 55 -9.17 -11.11 -27.77
N PRO A 56 -8.61 -11.92 -26.85
CA PRO A 56 -7.39 -11.53 -26.13
C PRO A 56 -6.23 -11.35 -27.12
N PRO A 57 -5.38 -10.32 -26.93
CA PRO A 57 -4.23 -10.10 -27.79
C PRO A 57 -3.28 -11.31 -27.76
N PRO A 58 -2.58 -11.63 -28.87
CA PRO A 58 -1.59 -12.69 -28.84
C PRO A 58 -0.41 -12.29 -27.95
N VAL A 59 0.13 -13.25 -27.19
CA VAL A 59 1.34 -13.04 -26.38
C VAL A 59 2.53 -12.83 -27.33
N PRO A 60 3.26 -11.71 -27.24
CA PRO A 60 4.46 -11.50 -28.05
C PRO A 60 5.49 -12.60 -27.81
N GLU A 61 5.97 -13.24 -28.88
CA GLU A 61 7.01 -14.27 -28.80
C GLU A 61 8.32 -13.71 -28.20
N GLY A 62 9.01 -14.52 -27.39
CA GLY A 62 10.30 -14.13 -26.82
C GLY A 62 10.22 -12.91 -25.89
N ARG A 63 9.20 -12.85 -25.02
CA ARG A 63 9.11 -11.83 -23.96
C ARG A 63 8.91 -12.41 -22.56
N ILE A 64 8.40 -13.64 -22.50
CA ILE A 64 8.23 -14.43 -21.28
C ILE A 64 9.30 -15.52 -21.30
N ALA A 65 10.26 -15.44 -20.38
CA ALA A 65 11.32 -16.42 -20.23
C ALA A 65 10.84 -17.69 -19.50
N ARG A 66 9.91 -17.53 -18.54
CA ARG A 66 9.32 -18.64 -17.79
C ARG A 66 7.88 -18.33 -17.41
N ARG A 67 7.03 -19.36 -17.45
CA ARG A 67 5.65 -19.33 -16.97
C ARG A 67 5.42 -20.50 -16.01
N ALA A 68 4.86 -20.24 -14.84
CA ALA A 68 4.47 -21.25 -13.86
C ALA A 68 3.05 -20.97 -13.37
N VAL A 69 2.20 -22.01 -13.37
CA VAL A 69 0.81 -21.92 -12.91
C VAL A 69 0.69 -22.74 -11.64
N TYR A 70 0.08 -22.17 -10.61
CA TYR A 70 -0.21 -22.87 -9.37
C TYR A 70 -1.73 -22.86 -9.16
N GLU A 71 -2.40 -23.83 -9.79
CA GLU A 71 -3.87 -23.94 -9.82
C GLU A 71 -4.47 -23.97 -8.40
N ASP A 72 -3.85 -24.73 -7.50
CA ASP A 72 -4.28 -24.88 -6.11
C ASP A 72 -4.25 -23.58 -5.29
N ALA A 73 -3.56 -22.56 -5.78
CA ALA A 73 -3.42 -21.27 -5.12
C ALA A 73 -3.93 -20.10 -5.99
N GLY A 74 -4.59 -20.40 -7.11
CA GLY A 74 -5.19 -19.39 -7.99
C GLY A 74 -4.20 -18.36 -8.54
N LEU A 75 -2.92 -18.72 -8.70
CA LEU A 75 -1.89 -17.78 -9.11
C LEU A 75 -1.11 -18.23 -10.35
N ILE A 76 -0.62 -17.25 -11.09
CA ILE A 76 0.26 -17.44 -12.23
C ILE A 76 1.49 -16.56 -12.05
N GLU A 77 2.66 -17.16 -12.22
CA GLU A 77 3.96 -16.50 -12.18
C GLU A 77 4.54 -16.45 -13.60
N TRP A 78 4.90 -15.25 -14.03
CA TRP A 78 5.69 -15.03 -15.23
C TRP A 78 7.03 -14.43 -14.85
N THR A 79 8.12 -14.98 -15.39
CA THR A 79 9.42 -14.32 -15.41
C THR A 79 9.64 -13.78 -16.81
N LEU A 80 9.80 -12.48 -16.92
CA LEU A 80 10.07 -11.80 -18.19
C LEU A 80 11.55 -11.89 -18.54
N GLU A 81 11.90 -11.63 -19.81
CA GLU A 81 13.29 -11.69 -20.27
C GLU A 81 14.22 -10.68 -19.58
N ASN A 82 13.67 -9.56 -19.10
CA ASN A 82 14.42 -8.57 -18.32
C ASN A 82 14.61 -8.98 -16.85
N GLY A 83 14.21 -10.20 -16.47
CA GLY A 83 14.32 -10.77 -15.13
C GLY A 83 13.18 -10.38 -14.18
N LEU A 84 12.28 -9.47 -14.57
CA LEU A 84 11.12 -9.10 -13.75
C LEU A 84 10.24 -10.32 -13.50
N THR A 85 9.91 -10.56 -12.23
CA THR A 85 8.92 -11.58 -11.88
C THR A 85 7.58 -10.91 -11.65
N VAL A 86 6.53 -11.38 -12.34
CA VAL A 86 5.15 -10.91 -12.15
C VAL A 86 4.31 -12.09 -11.69
N VAL A 87 3.68 -11.93 -10.53
CA VAL A 87 2.75 -12.88 -9.93
C VAL A 87 1.37 -12.29 -10.02
N TYR A 88 0.48 -12.94 -10.75
CA TYR A 88 -0.91 -12.55 -10.87
C TYR A 88 -1.80 -13.48 -10.06
N VAL A 89 -2.71 -12.87 -9.30
CA VAL A 89 -3.76 -13.57 -8.56
C VAL A 89 -5.10 -13.13 -9.13
N GLN A 90 -5.81 -14.08 -9.74
CA GLN A 90 -7.18 -13.82 -10.17
C GLN A 90 -8.09 -13.84 -8.96
N TYR A 91 -8.66 -12.68 -8.63
CA TYR A 91 -9.44 -12.50 -7.42
C TYR A 91 -10.65 -11.59 -7.70
N PRO A 92 -11.86 -11.94 -7.26
CA PRO A 92 -13.09 -11.22 -7.62
C PRO A 92 -13.23 -9.92 -6.81
N VAL A 93 -12.48 -8.89 -7.19
CA VAL A 93 -12.48 -7.55 -6.59
C VAL A 93 -12.84 -6.49 -7.63
N GLU A 94 -13.34 -5.35 -7.13
CA GLU A 94 -13.45 -4.14 -7.94
C GLU A 94 -12.06 -3.50 -8.10
N GLY A 95 -11.70 -3.21 -9.35
CA GLY A 95 -10.40 -2.63 -9.70
C GLY A 95 -9.22 -3.60 -9.65
N TYR A 96 -8.02 -3.02 -9.65
CA TYR A 96 -6.74 -3.71 -9.70
C TYR A 96 -5.80 -3.14 -8.66
N HIS A 97 -5.00 -4.01 -8.07
CA HIS A 97 -3.98 -3.62 -7.10
C HIS A 97 -2.62 -4.17 -7.53
N ALA A 98 -1.59 -3.34 -7.40
CA ALA A 98 -0.22 -3.70 -7.67
C ALA A 98 0.65 -3.45 -6.45
N ARG A 99 1.50 -4.42 -6.16
CA ARG A 99 2.56 -4.30 -5.17
C ARG A 99 3.87 -4.74 -5.80
N LEU A 100 4.91 -3.92 -5.67
CA LEU A 100 6.25 -4.22 -6.13
C LEU A 100 7.18 -4.27 -4.94
N ASP A 101 7.97 -5.33 -4.86
CA ASP A 101 8.92 -5.51 -3.78
C ASP A 101 10.29 -5.93 -4.33
N ALA A 102 11.34 -5.28 -3.84
CA ALA A 102 12.71 -5.77 -3.95
C ALA A 102 13.35 -5.85 -2.55
N PRO A 103 13.96 -6.99 -2.16
CA PRO A 103 14.57 -7.22 -0.84
C PRO A 103 15.96 -6.58 -0.70
N THR A 104 16.10 -5.39 -1.27
CA THR A 104 17.36 -4.65 -1.45
C THR A 104 17.01 -3.17 -1.40
N GLY A 105 17.71 -2.41 -0.58
CA GLY A 105 17.51 -0.98 -0.40
C GLY A 105 18.84 -0.25 -0.28
N TRP A 106 18.82 1.04 0.05
CA TRP A 106 20.02 1.89 -0.04
C TRP A 106 21.16 1.46 0.90
N ALA A 107 20.91 0.70 1.97
CA ALA A 107 21.97 0.21 2.86
C ALA A 107 22.85 -0.86 2.20
N GLY A 108 22.33 -1.52 1.16
CA GLY A 108 23.06 -2.47 0.33
C GLY A 108 23.97 -1.84 -0.72
N LEU A 109 24.03 -0.50 -0.80
CA LEU A 109 24.96 0.21 -1.66
C LEU A 109 26.36 0.29 -1.04
N PRO A 110 27.41 0.53 -1.86
CA PRO A 110 28.73 0.93 -1.38
C PRO A 110 28.62 2.13 -0.43
N GLU A 111 29.46 2.17 0.60
CA GLU A 111 29.40 3.21 1.65
C GLU A 111 29.49 4.64 1.09
N SER A 112 30.20 4.83 -0.02
CA SER A 112 30.29 6.10 -0.76
C SER A 112 28.96 6.60 -1.31
N ASP A 113 28.05 5.69 -1.64
CA ASP A 113 26.82 5.99 -2.38
C ASP A 113 25.61 6.09 -1.43
N ARG A 114 25.68 5.47 -0.25
CA ARG A 114 24.58 5.47 0.74
C ARG A 114 24.05 6.88 1.07
N PRO A 115 24.88 7.92 1.31
CA PRO A 115 24.38 9.26 1.62
C PRO A 115 23.51 9.84 0.49
N ALA A 116 23.81 9.52 -0.77
CA ALA A 116 23.06 10.04 -1.91
C ALA A 116 21.63 9.49 -1.98
N TYR A 117 21.39 8.30 -1.42
CA TYR A 117 20.13 7.57 -1.48
C TYR A 117 19.35 7.56 -0.17
N ALA A 118 20.02 7.74 0.97
CA ALA A 118 19.40 7.68 2.30
C ALA A 118 18.34 8.77 2.56
N HIS A 119 18.40 9.89 1.84
CA HIS A 119 17.42 11.00 1.94
C HIS A 119 16.22 10.87 1.00
N ILE A 120 16.30 9.95 0.03
CA ILE A 120 15.25 9.83 -0.97
C ILE A 120 14.08 9.12 -0.30
N GLY A 121 12.95 9.82 -0.24
CA GLY A 121 11.79 9.32 0.47
C GLY A 121 10.85 8.53 -0.39
N GLU A 122 9.90 9.27 -0.95
CA GLU A 122 8.76 8.71 -1.63
C GLU A 122 8.62 9.38 -2.99
N GLY A 123 8.21 8.62 -3.99
CA GLY A 123 7.91 9.14 -5.31
C GLY A 123 6.63 8.54 -5.85
N ARG A 124 5.95 9.32 -6.70
CA ARG A 124 4.69 8.91 -7.31
C ARG A 124 4.85 8.72 -8.81
N TRP A 125 4.25 7.65 -9.34
CA TRP A 125 4.12 7.35 -10.77
C TRP A 125 2.67 6.97 -11.05
N GLY A 126 1.87 7.93 -11.49
CA GLY A 126 0.44 7.74 -11.71
C GLY A 126 -0.27 7.19 -10.48
N ALA A 127 -0.69 5.91 -10.56
CA ALA A 127 -1.37 5.19 -9.50
C ALA A 127 -0.43 4.61 -8.43
N LEU A 128 0.88 4.51 -8.71
CA LEU A 128 1.85 3.93 -7.79
C LEU A 128 2.52 4.98 -6.92
N THR A 129 2.68 4.63 -5.66
CA THR A 129 3.54 5.30 -4.71
C THR A 129 4.70 4.37 -4.35
N ALA A 130 5.93 4.81 -4.55
CA ALA A 130 7.13 4.03 -4.30
C ALA A 130 8.00 4.64 -3.21
N ARG A 131 8.61 3.78 -2.39
CA ARG A 131 9.44 4.15 -1.26
C ARG A 131 10.77 3.40 -1.32
N LEU A 132 11.86 4.15 -1.15
CA LEU A 132 13.20 3.59 -1.00
C LEU A 132 13.57 3.50 0.48
N GLY A 133 13.62 2.28 1.01
CA GLY A 133 14.14 2.01 2.35
C GLY A 133 15.60 1.54 2.35
N PRO A 134 16.20 1.34 3.52
CA PRO A 134 17.56 0.78 3.67
C PRO A 134 17.65 -0.68 3.21
N GLY A 135 16.64 -1.48 3.56
CA GLY A 135 16.62 -2.92 3.28
C GLY A 135 15.64 -3.34 2.19
N SER A 136 14.78 -2.43 1.73
CA SER A 136 13.75 -2.73 0.73
C SER A 136 13.49 -1.55 -0.20
N ARG A 137 13.05 -1.87 -1.41
CA ARG A 137 12.38 -0.95 -2.33
C ARG A 137 10.96 -1.47 -2.51
N GLU A 138 9.97 -0.63 -2.26
CA GLU A 138 8.56 -1.02 -2.31
C GLU A 138 7.78 -0.02 -3.15
N ALA A 139 6.82 -0.48 -3.95
CA ALA A 139 5.83 0.39 -4.57
C ALA A 139 4.44 -0.25 -4.48
N VAL A 140 3.42 0.57 -4.20
CA VAL A 140 2.05 0.11 -4.02
C VAL A 140 1.11 1.07 -4.74
N GLY A 141 0.05 0.54 -5.34
CA GLY A 141 -1.00 1.37 -5.93
C GLY A 141 -2.20 0.57 -6.36
N GLU A 142 -3.28 1.30 -6.60
CA GLU A 142 -4.57 0.76 -7.02
C GLU A 142 -5.14 1.59 -8.18
N SER A 143 -5.90 0.94 -9.05
CA SER A 143 -6.58 1.60 -10.17
C SER A 143 -7.79 0.77 -10.62
N ASP A 144 -8.84 1.45 -11.06
CA ASP A 144 -9.97 0.80 -11.73
C ASP A 144 -9.59 0.28 -13.13
N SER A 145 -8.50 0.77 -13.69
CA SER A 145 -7.98 0.43 -15.02
C SER A 145 -6.67 -0.34 -14.90
N LEU A 146 -6.71 -1.59 -15.35
CA LEU A 146 -5.53 -2.43 -15.46
C LEU A 146 -4.46 -1.81 -16.37
N SER A 147 -4.87 -1.15 -17.45
CA SER A 147 -3.94 -0.50 -18.38
C SER A 147 -3.19 0.65 -17.70
N ASP A 148 -3.89 1.47 -16.90
CA ASP A 148 -3.29 2.60 -16.21
C ASP A 148 -2.35 2.14 -15.10
N LEU A 149 -2.71 1.05 -14.41
CA LEU A 149 -1.85 0.44 -13.40
C LEU A 149 -0.58 -0.14 -14.02
N VAL A 150 -0.70 -0.88 -15.13
CA VAL A 150 0.46 -1.43 -15.84
C VAL A 150 1.34 -0.34 -16.44
N GLU A 151 0.75 0.75 -16.94
CA GLU A 151 1.52 1.92 -17.39
C GLU A 151 2.22 2.63 -16.23
N SER A 152 1.60 2.70 -15.05
CA SER A 152 2.25 3.22 -13.83
C SER A 152 3.45 2.35 -13.45
N ILE A 153 3.33 1.03 -13.53
CA ILE A 153 4.44 0.08 -13.30
C ILE A 153 5.55 0.30 -14.33
N ARG A 154 5.19 0.39 -15.62
CA ARG A 154 6.16 0.65 -16.69
C ARG A 154 6.90 1.97 -16.44
N SER A 155 6.17 3.03 -16.08
CA SER A 155 6.71 4.35 -15.79
C SER A 155 7.69 4.30 -14.62
N LEU A 156 7.35 3.62 -13.52
CA LEU A 156 8.25 3.40 -12.39
C LEU A 156 9.58 2.77 -12.79
N LEU A 157 9.55 1.82 -13.73
CA LEU A 157 10.76 1.10 -14.19
C LEU A 157 11.57 1.88 -15.24
N THR A 158 11.00 2.90 -15.88
CA THR A 158 11.63 3.55 -17.06
C THR A 158 11.73 5.06 -17.00
N SER A 159 11.09 5.72 -16.04
CA SER A 159 10.87 7.17 -16.06
C SER A 159 11.02 7.77 -14.67
N PRO A 160 11.39 9.06 -14.57
CA PRO A 160 11.38 9.76 -13.30
C PRO A 160 9.95 9.87 -12.74
N PRO A 161 9.81 9.99 -11.41
CA PRO A 161 8.52 10.17 -10.76
C PRO A 161 7.85 11.50 -11.15
N ASP A 162 6.52 11.50 -11.14
CA ASP A 162 5.68 12.69 -11.34
C ASP A 162 5.84 13.69 -10.19
N ALA A 163 6.05 13.16 -8.97
CA ALA A 163 6.27 13.93 -7.76
C ALA A 163 7.23 13.18 -6.82
N VAL A 164 8.07 13.92 -6.08
CA VAL A 164 8.97 13.37 -5.06
C VAL A 164 8.74 14.11 -3.77
N ASP A 165 8.42 13.36 -2.72
CA ASP A 165 8.50 13.84 -1.36
C ASP A 165 9.89 13.48 -0.83
N SER A 166 10.73 14.50 -0.68
CA SER A 166 12.01 14.34 -0.01
C SER A 166 11.78 14.14 1.49
N PHE A 167 12.37 13.10 2.08
CA PHE A 167 12.54 13.13 3.53
C PHE A 167 13.77 13.98 3.85
N ASP A 168 13.63 14.95 4.74
CA ASP A 168 14.76 15.62 5.40
C ASP A 168 15.51 14.66 6.37
N MET A 169 15.51 13.35 6.08
CA MET A 169 15.74 12.21 7.00
C MET A 169 17.13 12.13 7.64
N VAL A 170 18.18 12.59 6.96
CA VAL A 170 19.56 12.19 7.32
C VAL A 170 20.41 13.34 7.82
N ALA A 171 19.97 14.61 7.79
CA ALA A 171 20.77 15.73 8.33
C ALA A 171 21.17 15.51 9.80
N ASP A 172 20.23 15.01 10.62
CA ASP A 172 20.46 14.77 12.04
C ASP A 172 20.99 13.35 12.37
N ALA A 173 20.84 12.39 11.45
CA ALA A 173 21.25 10.99 11.67
C ALA A 173 22.61 10.64 11.05
N ALA A 174 23.06 11.38 10.03
CA ALA A 174 24.34 11.16 9.35
C ALA A 174 25.56 11.11 10.30
N PRO A 175 25.67 11.96 11.36
CA PRO A 175 26.80 11.89 12.27
C PRO A 175 26.88 10.57 13.06
N ARG A 176 25.73 9.92 13.32
CA ARG A 176 25.69 8.64 14.05
C ARG A 176 26.23 7.47 13.24
N TRP A 177 26.25 7.60 11.93
CA TRP A 177 26.74 6.59 11.00
C TRP A 177 28.08 6.98 10.36
N GLY A 178 28.73 8.05 10.87
CA GLY A 178 29.98 8.57 10.31
C GLY A 178 29.83 9.13 8.89
N LEU A 179 28.60 9.37 8.43
CA LEU A 179 28.33 9.85 7.08
C LEU A 179 28.48 11.37 7.04
N VAL A 180 29.29 11.86 6.10
CA VAL A 180 29.36 13.29 5.75
C VAL A 180 28.36 13.53 4.63
N LEU A 181 27.35 14.35 4.89
CA LEU A 181 26.36 14.66 3.87
C LEU A 181 26.92 15.63 2.83
N PRO A 182 26.78 15.34 1.53
CA PRO A 182 27.10 16.31 0.49
C PRO A 182 26.05 17.44 0.48
N GLU A 183 26.49 18.70 0.39
CA GLU A 183 25.65 19.92 0.37
C GLU A 183 24.74 20.08 -0.88
N THR A 184 24.39 19.01 -1.57
CA THR A 184 23.79 19.11 -2.91
C THR A 184 22.26 18.98 -2.91
N ARG A 185 21.65 20.16 -3.08
CA ARG A 185 20.40 20.56 -3.77
C ARG A 185 19.35 19.48 -4.14
N ALA A 186 18.11 19.87 -3.86
CA ALA A 186 16.81 19.23 -4.11
C ALA A 186 16.53 18.66 -5.53
N ASP A 187 17.37 18.92 -6.54
CA ASP A 187 17.10 18.52 -7.93
C ASP A 187 17.56 17.08 -8.28
N GLY A 188 18.31 16.41 -7.39
CA GLY A 188 18.84 15.06 -7.64
C GLY A 188 17.97 13.88 -7.17
N GLY A 189 16.93 14.13 -6.38
CA GLY A 189 16.14 13.07 -5.73
C GLY A 189 15.32 12.22 -6.70
N ALA A 190 14.66 12.86 -7.67
CA ALA A 190 13.84 12.18 -8.68
C ALA A 190 14.68 11.26 -9.58
N GLY A 191 15.85 11.73 -10.02
CA GLY A 191 16.76 10.94 -10.85
C GLY A 191 17.28 9.71 -10.12
N ARG A 192 17.74 9.87 -8.87
CA ARG A 192 18.23 8.74 -8.07
C ARG A 192 17.12 7.77 -7.68
N LEU A 193 15.90 8.26 -7.44
CA LEU A 193 14.76 7.37 -7.21
C LEU A 193 14.43 6.57 -8.48
N ALA A 194 14.49 7.19 -9.67
CA ALA A 194 14.35 6.48 -10.93
C ALA A 194 15.44 5.41 -11.14
N GLU A 195 16.71 5.74 -10.85
CA GLU A 195 17.82 4.78 -10.87
C GLU A 195 17.59 3.62 -9.90
N ALA A 196 17.05 3.90 -8.71
CA ALA A 196 16.74 2.90 -7.71
C ALA A 196 15.65 1.92 -8.15
N PHE A 197 14.69 2.33 -8.97
CA PHE A 197 13.62 1.45 -9.45
C PHE A 197 13.84 0.90 -10.86
N GLY A 198 14.81 1.43 -11.61
CA GLY A 198 15.12 1.04 -12.99
C GLY A 198 15.77 -0.33 -13.18
N GLN A 199 15.70 -1.24 -12.21
CA GLN A 199 16.31 -2.59 -12.28
C GLN A 199 15.24 -3.68 -12.20
N PRO A 200 14.54 -4.01 -13.31
CA PRO A 200 13.39 -4.93 -13.28
C PRO A 200 13.69 -6.29 -12.65
N ALA A 201 14.88 -6.85 -12.89
CA ALA A 201 15.32 -8.13 -12.34
C ALA A 201 15.40 -8.18 -10.80
N ALA A 202 15.43 -7.04 -10.12
CA ALA A 202 15.45 -6.98 -8.67
C ALA A 202 14.04 -7.08 -8.05
N PHE A 203 12.99 -6.89 -8.85
CA PHE A 203 11.62 -6.76 -8.37
C PHE A 203 10.79 -8.00 -8.62
N THR A 204 9.87 -8.24 -7.70
CA THR A 204 8.67 -9.04 -7.94
C THR A 204 7.46 -8.15 -7.85
N VAL A 205 6.61 -8.22 -8.88
CA VAL A 205 5.34 -7.51 -8.96
C VAL A 205 4.24 -8.49 -8.61
N VAL A 206 3.42 -8.18 -7.62
CA VAL A 206 2.16 -8.88 -7.34
C VAL A 206 1.02 -8.05 -7.88
N LEU A 207 0.27 -8.61 -8.83
CA LEU A 207 -0.92 -8.04 -9.43
C LEU A 207 -2.15 -8.82 -8.97
N VAL A 208 -3.18 -8.09 -8.53
CA VAL A 208 -4.45 -8.68 -8.11
C VAL A 208 -5.58 -8.01 -8.88
N GLY A 209 -6.48 -8.81 -9.44
CA GLY A 209 -7.66 -8.32 -10.15
C GLY A 209 -8.52 -9.45 -10.71
N ALA A 210 -9.64 -9.12 -11.35
CA ALA A 210 -10.65 -10.11 -11.73
C ALA A 210 -10.49 -10.76 -13.12
N LEU A 211 -9.66 -10.18 -14.01
CA LEU A 211 -9.56 -10.62 -15.40
C LEU A 211 -8.95 -12.01 -15.58
N GLY A 212 -9.33 -12.68 -16.68
CA GLY A 212 -8.68 -13.92 -17.07
C GLY A 212 -7.21 -13.70 -17.44
N PRO A 213 -6.32 -14.67 -17.16
CA PRO A 213 -4.90 -14.55 -17.46
C PRO A 213 -4.59 -14.33 -18.94
N GLU A 214 -5.48 -14.76 -19.84
CA GLU A 214 -5.38 -14.53 -21.29
C GLU A 214 -5.40 -13.05 -21.68
N TRP A 215 -5.97 -12.18 -20.85
CA TRP A 215 -5.96 -10.72 -21.05
C TRP A 215 -4.74 -10.05 -20.43
N ILE A 216 -4.26 -10.62 -19.33
CA ILE A 216 -3.19 -10.09 -18.49
C ILE A 216 -1.82 -10.39 -19.10
N GLU A 217 -1.61 -11.65 -19.53
CA GLU A 217 -0.32 -12.15 -20.02
C GLU A 217 0.24 -11.36 -21.21
N PRO A 218 -0.52 -11.05 -22.28
CA PRO A 218 0.01 -10.30 -23.42
C PRO A 218 0.33 -8.84 -23.07
N MET A 219 -0.45 -8.25 -22.17
CA MET A 219 -0.26 -6.86 -21.74
C MET A 219 0.99 -6.75 -20.84
N ILE A 220 1.21 -7.69 -19.91
CA ILE A 220 2.46 -7.77 -19.15
C ILE A 220 3.65 -7.95 -20.10
N ALA A 221 3.58 -8.92 -21.01
CA ALA A 221 4.66 -9.24 -21.92
C ALA A 221 5.02 -8.08 -22.87
N SER A 222 4.02 -7.29 -23.30
CA SER A 222 4.23 -6.14 -24.19
C SER A 222 4.69 -4.88 -23.45
N ARG A 223 4.17 -4.61 -22.25
CA ARG A 223 4.42 -3.35 -21.53
C ARG A 223 5.54 -3.41 -20.52
N LEU A 224 5.78 -4.56 -19.87
CA LEU A 224 6.71 -4.69 -18.75
C LEU A 224 8.06 -5.32 -19.12
N SER A 225 8.20 -5.86 -20.34
CA SER A 225 9.48 -6.31 -20.89
C SER A 225 10.35 -5.14 -21.39
N VAL A 226 10.49 -4.13 -20.54
CA VAL A 226 11.30 -2.93 -20.76
C VAL A 226 12.78 -3.22 -20.54
N ARG A 227 13.64 -2.42 -21.16
CA ARG A 227 15.08 -2.49 -20.89
C ARG A 227 15.38 -1.94 -19.49
N PRO A 228 16.32 -2.54 -18.74
CA PRO A 228 16.78 -1.97 -17.49
C PRO A 228 17.29 -0.53 -17.69
N GLY A 229 16.96 0.35 -16.76
CA GLY A 229 17.61 1.64 -16.62
C GLY A 229 19.07 1.48 -16.15
N GLY A 230 19.88 2.51 -16.41
CA GLY A 230 21.19 2.63 -15.77
C GLY A 230 21.01 2.96 -14.29
N GLY A 231 21.89 2.45 -13.42
CA GLY A 231 21.86 2.71 -11.99
C GLY A 231 22.77 1.77 -11.19
N PRO A 232 23.10 2.12 -9.93
CA PRO A 232 23.94 1.28 -9.09
C PRO A 232 23.23 -0.01 -8.72
N THR A 233 23.97 -1.13 -8.67
CA THR A 233 23.38 -2.41 -8.23
C THR A 233 23.20 -2.39 -6.72
N PHE A 234 21.96 -2.59 -6.27
CA PHE A 234 21.64 -2.68 -4.85
C PHE A 234 21.87 -4.11 -4.39
N GLU A 235 22.94 -4.32 -3.64
CA GLU A 235 23.18 -5.62 -3.02
C GLU A 235 22.25 -5.82 -1.82
N ARG A 236 22.18 -7.05 -1.34
CA ARG A 236 21.44 -7.33 -0.12
C ARG A 236 22.28 -6.87 1.06
N ALA A 237 21.76 -5.92 1.84
CA ALA A 237 22.39 -5.55 3.11
C ALA A 237 22.51 -6.76 4.03
N ASP A 238 23.58 -6.79 4.83
CA ASP A 238 23.75 -7.77 5.91
C ASP A 238 22.55 -7.63 6.88
N PRO A 239 21.91 -8.73 7.33
CA PRO A 239 20.86 -8.66 8.36
C PRO A 239 21.24 -7.81 9.58
N ALA A 240 22.52 -7.79 9.97
CA ALA A 240 23.00 -6.95 11.07
C ALA A 240 22.86 -5.45 10.80
N THR A 241 22.94 -5.02 9.54
CA THR A 241 22.73 -3.61 9.10
C THR A 241 21.26 -3.30 8.77
N GLN A 242 20.36 -4.29 8.72
CA GLN A 242 18.92 -4.06 8.54
C GLN A 242 18.20 -3.61 9.83
N GLY A 243 18.80 -3.86 11.01
CA GLY A 243 18.36 -3.26 12.30
C GLY A 243 18.41 -1.73 12.31
N ASP A 244 19.30 -1.16 11.48
CA ASP A 244 19.52 0.27 11.35
C ASP A 244 18.61 0.92 10.29
N GLN A 245 17.31 0.60 10.30
CA GLN A 245 16.35 1.49 9.63
C GLN A 245 16.49 2.89 10.25
N PRO A 246 16.66 3.97 9.49
CA PRO A 246 16.65 5.31 10.07
C PRO A 246 15.24 5.58 10.56
N LEU A 247 15.14 6.21 11.73
CA LEU A 247 13.91 6.86 12.13
C LEU A 247 13.56 7.97 11.15
N PRO A 248 12.28 8.38 11.03
CA PRO A 248 11.94 9.63 10.37
C PRO A 248 12.81 10.78 10.91
N ALA A 249 13.25 11.72 10.06
CA ALA A 249 13.91 12.92 10.57
C ALA A 249 13.00 13.69 11.52
N GLY A 250 13.61 14.32 12.52
CA GLY A 250 12.90 15.00 13.60
C GLY A 250 12.36 14.07 14.69
N TRP A 251 12.51 12.74 14.54
CA TRP A 251 12.12 11.81 15.60
C TRP A 251 13.04 11.93 16.80
N ARG A 252 12.54 12.61 17.84
CA ARG A 252 13.13 12.63 19.17
C ARG A 252 12.38 11.62 20.01
N GLY A 253 13.03 10.51 20.37
CA GLY A 253 12.40 9.54 21.26
C GLY A 253 13.07 8.18 21.35
N VAL A 254 12.26 7.18 21.68
CA VAL A 254 12.67 5.80 21.97
C VAL A 254 12.37 4.93 20.76
N VAL A 255 13.37 4.14 20.36
CA VAL A 255 13.19 3.04 19.40
C VAL A 255 13.43 1.76 20.13
N SER A 256 12.49 0.84 19.96
CA SER A 256 12.60 -0.50 20.51
C SER A 256 12.26 -1.49 19.42
N GLU A 257 13.07 -2.53 19.33
CA GLU A 257 12.89 -3.59 18.37
C GLU A 257 12.88 -4.94 19.09
N TRP A 258 12.00 -5.84 18.65
CA TRP A 258 11.88 -7.20 19.15
C TRP A 258 11.74 -8.16 17.98
N GLU A 259 12.38 -9.31 18.07
CA GLU A 259 12.21 -10.42 17.13
C GLU A 259 11.98 -11.72 17.90
N VAL A 260 11.00 -12.52 17.49
CA VAL A 260 10.71 -13.82 18.11
C VAL A 260 10.40 -14.85 17.04
N SER A 261 10.70 -16.13 17.30
CA SER A 261 10.19 -17.22 16.46
C SER A 261 8.66 -17.24 16.49
N ALA A 262 8.02 -17.29 15.32
CA ALA A 262 6.58 -17.33 15.12
C ALA A 262 6.26 -18.17 13.87
N GLY A 263 5.57 -19.29 14.07
CA GLY A 263 5.15 -20.18 12.99
C GLY A 263 3.99 -19.61 12.18
N TRP A 264 3.64 -20.29 11.08
CA TRP A 264 2.51 -19.93 10.21
C TRP A 264 1.17 -19.85 10.95
N GLU A 265 1.00 -20.67 11.99
CA GLU A 265 -0.17 -20.65 12.87
C GLU A 265 -0.34 -19.34 13.66
N ASP A 266 0.74 -18.57 13.83
CA ASP A 266 0.73 -17.27 14.50
C ASP A 266 0.40 -16.12 13.53
N ARG A 267 0.38 -16.38 12.21
CA ARG A 267 0.12 -15.35 11.19
C ARG A 267 -1.21 -14.63 11.36
N PRO A 268 -2.36 -15.30 11.60
CA PRO A 268 -3.63 -14.60 11.84
C PRO A 268 -3.57 -13.67 13.07
N ALA A 269 -2.87 -14.12 14.12
CA ALA A 269 -2.66 -13.33 15.33
C ALA A 269 -1.71 -12.14 15.09
N ALA A 270 -0.66 -12.32 14.28
CA ALA A 270 0.25 -11.25 13.88
C ALA A 270 -0.47 -10.16 13.08
N LEU A 271 -1.32 -10.54 12.11
CA LEU A 271 -2.10 -9.57 11.33
C LEU A 271 -3.08 -8.77 12.19
N LEU A 272 -3.74 -9.42 13.15
CA LEU A 272 -4.58 -8.73 14.14
C LEU A 272 -3.77 -7.76 15.01
N LEU A 273 -2.62 -8.22 15.53
CA LEU A 273 -1.76 -7.40 16.36
C LEU A 273 -1.24 -6.17 15.58
N ARG A 274 -0.96 -6.32 14.28
CA ARG A 274 -0.59 -5.21 13.40
C ARG A 274 -1.69 -4.15 13.34
N GLU A 275 -2.95 -4.54 13.13
CA GLU A 275 -4.08 -3.60 13.09
C GLU A 275 -4.32 -2.90 14.43
N ILE A 276 -4.13 -3.63 15.54
CA ILE A 276 -4.19 -3.06 16.90
C ILE A 276 -3.10 -2.00 17.09
N LEU A 277 -1.85 -2.37 16.81
CA LEU A 277 -0.71 -1.46 16.97
C LEU A 277 -0.80 -0.24 16.05
N ALA A 278 -1.27 -0.42 14.81
CA ALA A 278 -1.52 0.68 13.89
C ALA A 278 -2.65 1.59 14.37
N ALA A 279 -3.70 1.05 14.99
CA ALA A 279 -4.78 1.85 15.57
C ALA A 279 -4.34 2.63 16.82
N ARG A 280 -3.39 2.10 17.57
CA ARG A 280 -2.77 2.80 18.72
C ARG A 280 -1.70 3.81 18.30
N ALA A 281 -1.09 3.61 17.13
CA ALA A 281 -0.10 4.53 16.58
C ALA A 281 -0.74 5.89 16.28
N GLY A 282 -0.35 6.89 17.08
CA GLY A 282 -0.75 8.28 16.90
C GLY A 282 0.21 9.03 15.97
N ARG A 283 0.19 10.37 16.03
CA ARG A 283 1.18 11.18 15.30
C ARG A 283 2.59 11.00 15.84
N ASP A 284 2.71 10.78 17.15
CA ASP A 284 3.96 10.75 17.89
C ASP A 284 4.42 9.32 18.24
N ALA A 285 3.78 8.32 17.64
CA ALA A 285 4.16 6.92 17.81
C ALA A 285 3.90 6.13 16.52
N ARG A 286 4.86 5.29 16.14
CA ARG A 286 4.79 4.40 14.98
C ARG A 286 5.08 2.98 15.41
N ALA A 287 4.31 2.05 14.88
CA ALA A 287 4.48 0.63 15.10
C ALA A 287 4.49 -0.10 13.77
N ASP A 288 5.59 -0.78 13.47
CA ASP A 288 5.74 -1.61 12.29
C ASP A 288 5.94 -3.07 12.75
N LEU A 289 5.01 -3.95 12.36
CA LEU A 289 5.02 -5.37 12.70
C LEU A 289 5.12 -6.20 11.41
N TRP A 290 6.10 -7.10 11.35
CA TRP A 290 6.40 -7.90 10.16
C TRP A 290 6.47 -9.39 10.48
N PHE A 291 5.78 -10.20 9.68
CA PHE A 291 5.85 -11.65 9.73
C PHE A 291 6.81 -12.17 8.66
N GLY A 292 7.96 -12.69 9.10
CA GLY A 292 9.00 -13.29 8.29
C GLY A 292 8.69 -14.76 7.96
N ALA A 293 7.78 -14.99 7.02
CA ALA A 293 7.34 -16.31 6.56
C ALA A 293 8.45 -17.35 6.35
N ALA A 294 9.57 -16.95 5.72
CA ALA A 294 10.67 -17.87 5.40
C ALA A 294 11.52 -18.28 6.61
N ARG A 295 11.55 -17.46 7.65
CA ARG A 295 12.31 -17.71 8.88
C ARG A 295 11.43 -18.13 10.04
N GLU A 296 10.10 -18.10 9.84
CA GLU A 296 9.11 -18.26 10.89
C GLU A 296 9.46 -17.33 12.06
N THR A 297 9.62 -16.03 11.76
CA THR A 297 9.87 -14.98 12.74
C THR A 297 8.81 -13.90 12.69
N LEU A 298 8.56 -13.27 13.83
CA LEU A 298 7.75 -12.07 13.97
C LEU A 298 8.62 -10.97 14.55
N ARG A 299 8.68 -9.83 13.85
CA ARG A 299 9.49 -8.68 14.25
C ARG A 299 8.60 -7.48 14.49
N LEU A 300 8.76 -6.84 15.64
CA LEU A 300 8.08 -5.61 16.01
C LEU A 300 9.12 -4.51 16.14
N ARG A 301 8.88 -3.38 15.49
CA ARG A 301 9.64 -2.16 15.71
C ARG A 301 8.68 -1.06 16.13
N LEU A 302 9.00 -0.42 17.24
CA LEU A 302 8.30 0.75 17.73
C LEU A 302 9.22 1.95 17.68
N ALA A 303 8.71 3.05 17.17
CA ALA A 303 9.28 4.37 17.35
C ALA A 303 8.26 5.18 18.15
N SER A 304 8.65 5.73 19.30
CA SER A 304 7.77 6.55 20.14
C SER A 304 8.49 7.84 20.53
N ALA A 305 7.77 8.96 20.68
CA ALA A 305 8.39 10.21 21.16
C ALA A 305 8.88 10.07 22.62
N THR A 306 8.11 9.34 23.45
CA THR A 306 8.47 9.07 24.84
C THR A 306 8.33 7.59 25.20
N SER A 307 8.97 7.17 26.30
CA SER A 307 8.72 5.84 26.88
C SER A 307 7.28 5.66 27.37
N SER A 308 6.53 6.75 27.61
CA SER A 308 5.12 6.66 27.97
C SER A 308 4.28 6.25 26.76
N ASP A 309 4.58 6.81 25.59
CA ASP A 309 3.90 6.46 24.34
C ASP A 309 4.19 5.02 23.92
N GLU A 310 5.42 4.54 24.13
CA GLU A 310 5.79 3.14 23.97
C GLU A 310 4.94 2.21 24.86
N ARG A 311 4.78 2.56 26.15
CA ARG A 311 3.93 1.79 27.07
C ARG A 311 2.46 1.83 26.68
N ALA A 312 1.98 2.94 26.12
CA ALA A 312 0.61 3.05 25.64
C ALA A 312 0.37 2.14 24.43
N LEU A 313 1.32 2.08 23.48
CA LEU A 313 1.28 1.15 22.36
C LEU A 313 1.26 -0.31 22.82
N LEU A 314 2.03 -0.64 23.86
CA LEU A 314 2.19 -1.98 24.41
C LEU A 314 1.23 -2.30 25.57
N ALA A 315 0.23 -1.46 25.83
CA ALA A 315 -0.73 -1.66 26.90
C ALA A 315 -1.50 -2.99 26.72
N PRO A 316 -2.03 -3.59 27.81
CA PRO A 316 -2.84 -4.79 27.71
C PRO A 316 -3.97 -4.65 26.69
N LEU A 317 -4.24 -5.74 25.95
CA LEU A 317 -5.24 -5.73 24.88
C LEU A 317 -6.66 -5.60 25.47
N GLN A 318 -7.44 -4.67 24.93
CA GLN A 318 -8.84 -4.48 25.34
C GLN A 318 -9.77 -5.25 24.41
N ALA A 319 -10.81 -5.90 24.96
CA ALA A 319 -11.72 -6.74 24.18
C ALA A 319 -12.42 -5.95 23.03
N ALA A 320 -12.83 -4.71 23.29
CA ALA A 320 -13.45 -3.86 22.28
C ALA A 320 -12.50 -3.50 21.13
N GLU A 321 -11.22 -3.26 21.46
CA GLU A 321 -10.18 -2.94 20.47
C GLU A 321 -9.86 -4.14 19.59
N VAL A 322 -9.72 -5.33 20.21
CA VAL A 322 -9.51 -6.59 19.48
C VAL A 322 -10.65 -6.83 18.48
N GLU A 323 -11.88 -6.52 18.87
CA GLU A 323 -13.05 -6.72 18.01
C GLU A 323 -13.11 -5.72 16.83
N VAL A 324 -12.73 -4.46 17.05
CA VAL A 324 -12.59 -3.48 15.96
C VAL A 324 -11.46 -3.87 15.01
N ALA A 325 -10.30 -4.24 15.56
CA ALA A 325 -9.16 -4.68 14.79
C ALA A 325 -9.46 -5.97 14.01
N ARG A 326 -10.27 -6.88 14.57
CA ARG A 326 -10.73 -8.10 13.89
C ARG A 326 -11.51 -7.79 12.64
N ARG A 327 -12.50 -6.90 12.72
CA ARG A 327 -13.26 -6.49 11.53
C ARG A 327 -12.35 -5.89 10.46
N ARG A 328 -11.49 -4.93 10.85
CA ARG A 328 -10.53 -4.31 9.92
C ARG A 328 -9.56 -5.30 9.29
N ALA A 329 -9.03 -6.24 10.07
CA ALA A 329 -8.11 -7.27 9.58
C ALA A 329 -8.81 -8.25 8.62
N VAL A 330 -10.07 -8.62 8.89
CA VAL A 330 -10.89 -9.45 8.00
C VAL A 330 -11.17 -8.72 6.69
N ASP A 331 -11.65 -7.48 6.76
CA ASP A 331 -11.95 -6.67 5.59
C ASP A 331 -10.69 -6.44 4.74
N ARG A 332 -9.55 -6.15 5.40
CA ARG A 332 -8.26 -6.01 4.73
C ARG A 332 -7.78 -7.33 4.10
N ALA A 333 -7.87 -8.45 4.82
CA ALA A 333 -7.45 -9.75 4.29
C ALA A 333 -8.27 -10.17 3.06
N ALA A 334 -9.54 -9.77 3.01
CA ALA A 334 -10.43 -10.00 1.88
C ALA A 334 -10.26 -9.00 0.72
N SER A 335 -9.46 -7.93 0.89
CA SER A 335 -9.25 -6.90 -0.14
C SER A 335 -8.10 -7.26 -1.08
N ALA A 336 -8.07 -6.64 -2.27
CA ALA A 336 -6.99 -6.82 -3.25
C ALA A 336 -5.60 -6.52 -2.66
N ALA A 337 -5.52 -5.50 -1.79
CA ALA A 337 -4.30 -5.14 -1.09
C ALA A 337 -3.87 -6.22 -0.08
N GLY A 338 -4.81 -6.81 0.67
CA GLY A 338 -4.51 -7.92 1.58
C GLY A 338 -4.04 -9.17 0.85
N VAL A 339 -4.63 -9.49 -0.31
CA VAL A 339 -4.16 -10.58 -1.17
C VAL A 339 -2.73 -10.32 -1.64
N ALA A 340 -2.44 -9.11 -2.12
CA ALA A 340 -1.11 -8.76 -2.59
C ALA A 340 -0.07 -8.81 -1.47
N ASP A 341 -0.38 -8.24 -0.29
CA ASP A 341 0.48 -8.31 0.89
C ASP A 341 0.75 -9.78 1.29
N ALA A 342 -0.29 -10.62 1.27
CA ALA A 342 -0.17 -12.02 1.62
C ALA A 342 0.76 -12.79 0.66
N VAL A 343 0.62 -12.58 -0.65
CA VAL A 343 1.49 -13.19 -1.65
C VAL A 343 2.93 -12.66 -1.55
N SER A 344 3.11 -11.36 -1.32
CA SER A 344 4.45 -10.79 -1.11
C SER A 344 5.16 -11.36 0.12
N GLU A 345 4.44 -11.60 1.22
CA GLU A 345 4.95 -12.31 2.40
C GLU A 345 5.39 -13.74 2.06
N LEU A 346 4.58 -14.47 1.29
CA LEU A 346 4.83 -15.87 0.90
C LEU A 346 6.04 -16.05 -0.01
N TYR A 347 6.23 -15.13 -0.95
CA TYR A 347 7.45 -15.10 -1.77
C TYR A 347 8.69 -14.69 -0.97
N GLY A 348 8.51 -14.38 0.32
CA GLY A 348 9.56 -13.92 1.20
C GLY A 348 10.23 -12.68 0.65
N LEU A 349 9.49 -11.83 -0.08
CA LEU A 349 10.04 -10.62 -0.69
C LEU A 349 10.48 -9.61 0.37
N ARG A 350 9.98 -9.76 1.60
CA ARG A 350 10.43 -9.04 2.79
C ARG A 350 11.49 -9.79 3.63
N GLY A 351 11.94 -10.99 3.24
CA GLY A 351 12.76 -11.84 4.13
C GLY A 351 13.64 -12.99 3.58
N ARG A 352 13.36 -13.62 2.41
CA ARG A 352 14.19 -14.57 1.60
C ARG A 352 13.31 -15.48 0.70
N PHE A 353 13.85 -15.78 -0.49
CA PHE A 353 13.42 -16.58 -1.65
C PHE A 353 12.37 -17.71 -1.55
N ARG A 354 11.54 -17.74 -2.62
CA ARG A 354 10.59 -18.78 -3.12
C ARG A 354 9.49 -19.19 -2.14
N PRO A 355 8.27 -19.49 -2.64
CA PRO A 355 7.16 -19.86 -1.77
C PRO A 355 7.55 -21.06 -0.90
N ALA A 356 7.76 -20.82 0.39
CA ALA A 356 8.00 -21.87 1.38
C ALA A 356 6.79 -22.81 1.52
N ARG A 357 5.61 -22.32 1.09
CA ARG A 357 4.33 -23.03 1.02
C ARG A 357 3.43 -22.37 -0.01
N ARG A 358 2.37 -23.08 -0.40
CA ARG A 358 1.28 -22.53 -1.23
C ARG A 358 0.67 -21.31 -0.53
N PRO A 359 0.30 -20.25 -1.27
CA PRO A 359 -0.56 -19.23 -0.71
C PRO A 359 -1.83 -19.80 -0.12
N GLU A 360 -2.12 -19.38 1.11
CA GLU A 360 -3.44 -19.58 1.67
C GLU A 360 -4.42 -18.70 0.91
N ASP A 361 -5.55 -19.30 0.55
CA ASP A 361 -6.71 -18.57 0.04
C ASP A 361 -7.02 -17.39 0.99
N PRO A 362 -7.11 -16.15 0.48
CA PRO A 362 -7.47 -14.97 1.28
C PRO A 362 -8.71 -15.18 2.15
N ALA A 363 -9.71 -15.92 1.67
CA ALA A 363 -10.90 -16.26 2.45
C ALA A 363 -10.59 -17.18 3.64
N VAL A 364 -9.66 -18.13 3.48
CA VAL A 364 -9.18 -19.01 4.55
C VAL A 364 -8.43 -18.20 5.61
N LEU A 365 -7.56 -17.27 5.18
CA LEU A 365 -6.84 -16.38 6.08
C LEU A 365 -7.80 -15.46 6.84
N ALA A 366 -8.75 -14.83 6.16
CA ALA A 366 -9.79 -14.00 6.76
C ALA A 366 -10.62 -14.80 7.79
N ALA A 367 -10.99 -16.04 7.47
CA ALA A 367 -11.69 -16.92 8.41
C ALA A 367 -10.82 -17.32 9.60
N ALA A 368 -9.51 -17.51 9.41
CA ALA A 368 -8.57 -17.80 10.50
C ALA A 368 -8.41 -16.59 11.44
N ILE A 369 -8.30 -15.37 10.88
CA ILE A 369 -8.30 -14.11 11.62
C ILE A 369 -9.60 -13.99 12.44
N ALA A 370 -10.75 -14.19 11.80
CA ALA A 370 -12.06 -14.11 12.44
C ALA A 370 -12.23 -15.10 13.61
N ARG A 371 -11.55 -16.26 13.58
CA ARG A 371 -11.58 -17.26 14.65
C ARG A 371 -10.46 -17.15 15.68
N THR A 372 -9.50 -16.22 15.50
CA THR A 372 -8.35 -16.13 16.40
C THR A 372 -8.78 -15.69 17.81
N PRO A 373 -8.48 -16.48 18.86
CA PRO A 373 -8.88 -16.15 20.22
C PRO A 373 -7.99 -15.04 20.82
N ALA A 374 -8.56 -14.18 21.66
CA ALA A 374 -7.84 -13.05 22.28
C ALA A 374 -6.61 -13.52 23.08
N GLY A 375 -6.72 -14.63 23.83
CA GLY A 375 -5.59 -15.18 24.58
C GLY A 375 -4.39 -15.59 23.72
N ARG A 376 -4.59 -15.85 22.41
CA ARG A 376 -3.48 -16.10 21.48
C ARG A 376 -2.75 -14.81 21.09
N LEU A 377 -3.47 -13.70 20.98
CA LEU A 377 -2.89 -12.37 20.76
C LEU A 377 -2.04 -11.95 21.96
N ASP A 378 -2.58 -12.11 23.17
CA ASP A 378 -1.85 -11.82 24.41
C ASP A 378 -0.60 -12.67 24.52
N ALA A 379 -0.70 -13.99 24.28
CA ALA A 379 0.46 -14.87 24.31
C ALA A 379 1.55 -14.49 23.29
N LEU A 380 1.15 -14.08 22.07
CA LEU A 380 2.09 -13.65 21.04
C LEU A 380 2.77 -12.32 21.40
N LEU A 381 2.01 -11.35 21.92
CA LEU A 381 2.56 -10.08 22.39
C LEU A 381 3.52 -10.30 23.56
N GLN A 382 3.17 -11.15 24.54
CA GLN A 382 4.06 -11.48 25.66
C GLN A 382 5.34 -12.20 25.19
N ARG A 383 5.24 -13.10 24.20
CA ARG A 383 6.41 -13.74 23.57
C ARG A 383 7.33 -12.73 22.91
N LEU A 384 6.79 -11.75 22.17
CA LEU A 384 7.56 -10.67 21.58
C LEU A 384 8.30 -9.85 22.65
N LEU A 385 7.58 -9.44 23.70
CA LEU A 385 8.12 -8.57 24.76
C LEU A 385 9.11 -9.30 25.69
N ALA A 386 9.05 -10.62 25.76
CA ALA A 386 10.01 -11.44 26.49
C ALA A 386 11.29 -11.74 25.69
N SER A 387 11.36 -11.36 24.41
CA SER A 387 12.51 -11.67 23.56
C SER A 387 13.76 -10.86 23.97
N PRO A 388 14.92 -11.52 24.16
CA PRO A 388 16.15 -10.88 24.61
C PRO A 388 16.83 -9.99 23.56
N ASP A 389 16.44 -10.07 22.27
CA ASP A 389 17.02 -9.27 21.17
C ASP A 389 16.44 -7.84 21.12
N THR A 390 16.43 -7.15 22.26
CA THR A 390 15.96 -5.77 22.36
C THR A 390 17.04 -4.79 21.94
N ALA A 391 17.09 -4.43 20.66
CA ALA A 391 17.86 -3.27 20.23
C ALA A 391 17.09 -2.00 20.65
N ARG A 392 17.51 -1.39 21.77
CA ARG A 392 16.90 -0.16 22.28
C ARG A 392 17.80 1.02 22.02
N PHE A 393 17.30 1.99 21.26
CA PHE A 393 18.02 3.21 20.94
C PHE A 393 17.24 4.40 21.50
N SER A 394 17.91 5.22 22.30
CA SER A 394 17.37 6.50 22.75
C SER A 394 18.13 7.61 22.06
N THR A 395 17.43 8.47 21.34
CA THR A 395 18.06 9.69 20.82
C THR A 395 18.21 10.69 21.97
N PRO A 396 19.35 11.36 22.17
CA PRO A 396 19.45 12.43 23.17
C PRO A 396 18.38 13.48 22.88
N THR A 397 17.54 13.77 23.86
CA THR A 397 16.81 15.04 23.92
C THR A 397 17.85 16.12 24.16
N ASP A 398 18.06 17.03 23.20
CA ASP A 398 18.78 18.27 23.46
C ASP A 398 18.17 18.92 24.71
N SER A 399 18.92 18.92 25.80
CA SER A 399 18.72 19.89 26.86
C SER A 399 19.55 21.13 26.49
N PRO A 400 19.02 22.35 26.68
CA PRO A 400 19.64 23.60 26.22
C PRO A 400 21.03 23.84 26.81
#